data_AF-A0ABD0PH85-F1
#
_entry.id   AF-A0ABD0PH85-F1
#
_cell.length_a   1.000
_cell.length_b   1.000
_cell.length_c   1.000
_cell.angle_alpha   90.00
_cell.angle_beta   90.00
_cell.angle_gamma   90.00
#
_symmetry.space_group_name_H-M   'P 1'
#
loop_
_entity.id
_entity.type
_entity.pdbx_description
1 polymer ?
#
loop_
_entity_poly.entity_id
_entity_poly.type
_entity_poly.pdbx_seq_one_letter_code
_entity_poly.pdbx_strand_id
1 'polypeptide(L)' 'QGCVHIIVAQTKECGYTLEKSSCVFPSIPEVVHHYCTQRLPFTGAEHMTLQHPVPRTH' A
#
# COMPACT_ATOMS: atom_id res chain seq x y z
N GLN A 1 -6.08 -3.93 19.18
CA GLN A 1 -6.14 -3.28 17.85
C GLN A 1 -4.82 -2.55 17.65
N GLY A 2 -4.18 -2.73 16.49
CA GLY A 2 -2.89 -2.12 16.18
C GLY A 2 -2.97 -1.38 14.85
N CYS A 3 -2.24 -0.27 14.75
CA CYS A 3 -2.05 0.43 13.48
C CYS A 3 -0.77 -0.06 12.83
N VAL A 4 -0.78 -0.18 11.50
CA VAL A 4 0.42 -0.47 10.72
C VAL A 4 0.73 0.74 9.87
N HIS A 5 1.97 1.21 9.93
CA HIS A 5 2.49 2.23 9.04
C HIS A 5 3.22 1.54 7.89
N ILE A 6 2.87 1.92 6.66
CA ILE A 6 3.48 1.40 5.44
C ILE A 6 4.15 2.57 4.75
N ILE A 7 5.41 2.40 4.37
CA ILE A 7 6.14 3.39 3.60
C ILE A 7 5.81 3.21 2.12
N VAL A 8 5.34 4.29 1.50
CA VAL A 8 5.22 4.40 0.04
C VAL A 8 6.39 5.22 -0.45
N ALA A 9 7.27 4.61 -1.23
CA ALA A 9 8.46 5.26 -1.77
C ALA A 9 8.22 5.65 -3.24
N GLN A 10 8.69 6.85 -3.61
CA GLN A 10 8.77 7.25 -5.01
C GLN A 10 10.11 6.80 -5.59
N THR A 11 10.08 6.13 -6.74
CA THR A 11 11.27 5.70 -7.46
C THR A 11 11.88 6.85 -8.25
N LYS A 12 13.13 6.68 -8.71
CA LYS A 12 13.79 7.67 -9.59
C LYS A 12 13.06 7.87 -10.92
N GLU A 13 12.26 6.89 -11.33
CA GLU A 13 11.48 6.88 -12.57
C GLU A 13 10.06 7.46 -12.35
N CYS A 14 9.84 8.19 -11.26
CA CYS A 14 8.56 8.79 -10.86
C CYS A 14 7.42 7.79 -10.60
N GLY A 15 7.72 6.50 -10.42
CA GLY A 15 6.75 5.49 -9.98
C GLY A 15 6.67 5.42 -8.45
N TYR A 16 5.69 4.68 -7.93
CA TYR A 16 5.45 4.47 -6.51
C TYR A 16 5.49 2.98 -6.17
N THR A 17 6.14 2.63 -5.05
CA THR A 17 6.20 1.24 -4.55
C THR A 17 6.03 1.20 -3.04
N LEU A 18 5.63 0.05 -2.51
CA LEU A 18 5.77 -0.24 -1.08
C LEU A 18 7.18 -0.81 -0.86
N GLU A 19 7.88 -0.40 0.21
CA GLU A 19 9.31 -0.72 0.45
C GLU A 19 9.69 -2.20 0.25
N LYS A 20 8.77 -3.13 0.53
CA LYS A 20 8.99 -4.58 0.42
C LYS A 20 8.34 -5.23 -0.83
N SER A 21 7.84 -4.41 -1.76
CA SER A 21 7.21 -4.85 -3.00
C SER A 21 8.13 -4.65 -4.20
N SER A 22 8.10 -5.60 -5.13
CA SER A 22 8.69 -5.45 -6.47
C SER A 22 7.77 -4.72 -7.46
N CYS A 23 6.52 -4.43 -7.09
CA CYS A 23 5.57 -3.74 -7.95
C CYS A 23 5.79 -2.22 -7.93
N VAL A 24 5.93 -1.62 -9.11
CA VAL A 24 5.98 -0.17 -9.29
C VAL A 24 4.69 0.28 -9.97
N PHE A 25 4.04 1.29 -9.40
CA PHE A 25 2.78 1.83 -9.88
C PHE A 25 2.97 3.26 -10.38
N PRO A 26 2.19 3.73 -11.36
CA PRO A 26 2.33 5.09 -11.87
C PRO A 26 1.85 6.18 -10.88
N SER A 27 1.18 5.80 -9.79
CA SER A 27 0.38 6.72 -8.96
C SER A 27 -0.04 6.07 -7.64
N ILE A 28 -0.30 6.88 -6.61
CA ILE A 28 -0.76 6.38 -5.30
C ILE A 28 -2.14 5.69 -5.36
N PRO A 29 -3.17 6.20 -6.06
CA PRO A 29 -4.46 5.52 -6.15
C PRO A 29 -4.36 4.12 -6.74
N GLU A 30 -3.52 3.87 -7.75
CA GLU A 30 -3.35 2.50 -8.26
C GLU A 30 -2.52 1.59 -7.33
N VAL A 31 -1.63 2.12 -6.47
CA VAL A 31 -1.07 1.35 -5.34
C VAL A 31 -2.21 0.86 -4.43
N VAL A 32 -3.09 1.79 -4.02
CA VAL A 32 -4.21 1.48 -3.12
C VAL A 32 -5.16 0.47 -3.75
N HIS A 33 -5.54 0.68 -5.01
CA HIS A 33 -6.46 -0.20 -5.72
C HIS A 33 -5.93 -1.63 -5.85
N HIS A 34 -4.64 -1.80 -6.15
CA HIS A 34 -4.01 -3.12 -6.26
C HIS A 34 -4.11 -3.90 -4.94
N TYR A 35 -3.76 -3.26 -3.82
CA TYR A 35 -3.78 -3.90 -2.51
C TYR A 35 -5.18 -4.02 -1.89
N CYS A 36 -6.24 -3.59 -2.58
CA CYS A 36 -7.60 -3.97 -2.22
C CYS A 36 -7.87 -5.47 -2.45
N THR A 37 -7.21 -6.07 -3.43
CA THR A 37 -7.39 -7.49 -3.80
C THR A 37 -6.14 -8.33 -3.52
N GLN A 38 -4.96 -7.71 -3.56
CA GLN A 38 -3.69 -8.38 -3.31
C GLN A 38 -3.27 -8.24 -1.85
N ARG A 39 -2.59 -9.27 -1.34
CA ARG A 39 -2.05 -9.31 0.02
C ARG A 39 -0.93 -8.30 0.18
N LEU A 40 -0.84 -7.69 1.36
CA LEU A 40 0.22 -6.73 1.66
C LEU A 40 1.60 -7.43 1.68
N PRO A 41 2.63 -6.84 1.06
CA PRO A 41 3.89 -7.52 0.79
C PRO A 41 4.88 -7.36 1.96
N PHE A 42 4.46 -7.63 3.20
CA PHE A 42 5.36 -7.56 4.35
C PHE A 42 5.02 -8.58 5.44
N THR A 43 6.06 -9.03 6.13
CA THR A 43 5.98 -10.04 7.19
C THR A 43 4.93 -9.67 8.24
N GLY A 44 4.03 -10.61 8.52
CA GLY A 44 2.95 -10.43 9.49
C GLY A 44 1.68 -9.75 8.96
N ALA A 45 1.67 -9.30 7.70
CA ALA A 45 0.48 -8.79 7.01
C ALA A 45 0.14 -9.57 5.73
N GLU A 46 0.70 -10.77 5.59
CA GLU A 46 0.52 -11.67 4.44
C GLU A 46 -0.95 -12.05 4.22
N HIS A 47 -1.81 -11.88 5.23
CA HIS A 47 -3.24 -12.14 5.15
C HIS A 47 -4.09 -10.88 5.04
N MET A 48 -3.47 -9.71 5.06
CA MET A 48 -4.16 -8.42 5.07
C MET A 48 -4.30 -7.87 3.65
N THR A 49 -5.45 -7.27 3.39
CA THR A 49 -5.74 -6.45 2.21
C THR A 49 -6.33 -5.12 2.66
N LEU A 50 -6.28 -4.10 1.80
CA LEU A 50 -7.00 -2.85 2.02
C LEU A 50 -8.49 -3.08 1.75
N GLN A 51 -9.36 -2.50 2.59
CA GLN A 51 -10.81 -2.69 2.44
C GLN A 51 -11.53 -1.37 2.22
N HIS A 52 -11.63 -0.54 3.26
CA HIS A 52 -12.39 0.69 3.22
C HIS A 52 -11.51 1.85 3.67
N PRO A 53 -11.52 3.00 2.96
CA PRO A 53 -10.82 4.18 3.42
C PRO A 53 -11.45 4.66 4.72
N VAL A 54 -10.62 5.04 5.68
CA VAL A 54 -11.10 5.67 6.92
C VAL A 54 -11.42 7.13 6.60
N PRO A 55 -12.67 7.60 6.82
CA PRO A 55 -13.02 9.00 6.60
C PRO A 55 -12.17 9.90 7.49
N ARG A 56 -11.75 11.05 6.98
CA ARG A 56 -11.13 12.07 7.83
C ARG A 56 -12.20 12.70 8.69
N THR A 57 -12.18 12.45 9.99
CA THR A 57 -12.97 13.19 10.98
C THR A 57 -12.34 14.56 11.14
N HIS A 58 -12.97 15.57 10.54
CA HIS A 58 -12.62 16.98 10.73
C HIS A 58 -13.32 17.54 11.95
#